data_AF-A0A2N9MLW3-F1
#
_entry.id   AF-A0A2N9MLW3-F1
#
_cell.length_a   1.000
_cell.length_b   1.000
_cell.length_c   1.000
_cell.angle_alpha   90.00
_cell.angle_beta   90.00
_cell.angle_gamma   90.00
#
_symmetry.space_group_name_H-M   'P 1'
#
loop_
_entity.id
_entity.type
_entity.pdbx_description
1 polymer ?
#
loop_
_entity_poly.entity_id
_entity_poly.type
_entity_poly.pdbx_seq_one_letter_code
_entity_poly.pdbx_strand_id
1 'polypeptide(L)'
;MIDAIGGPAVHTPDDPAKVKDAAKQFEALLIGQMMKSMHDADGGWLGTGDDQSSSSAMEYGQEIFAQSMAQNGGLGLANLVAKGLQK
;
A
#
# COMPACT_ATOMS: atom_id res chain seq x y z
N MET A 1 49.01 -15.07 -2.18
CA MET A 1 48.04 -14.26 -1.41
C MET A 1 46.89 -13.89 -2.32
N ILE A 2 45.89 -14.75 -2.46
CA ILE A 2 44.56 -14.41 -2.97
C ILE A 2 43.62 -15.48 -2.41
N ASP A 3 42.77 -15.11 -1.47
CA ASP A 3 41.64 -15.96 -1.10
C ASP A 3 40.47 -15.12 -0.60
N ALA A 4 39.28 -15.57 -0.99
CA ALA A 4 37.96 -15.20 -0.50
C ALA A 4 37.40 -13.80 -0.82
N ILE A 5 36.89 -13.64 -2.05
CA ILE A 5 35.71 -12.79 -2.27
C ILE A 5 34.44 -13.57 -1.91
N GLY A 6 33.76 -13.11 -0.86
CA GLY A 6 32.32 -13.18 -0.65
C GLY A 6 31.65 -14.55 -0.78
N GLY A 7 31.60 -15.30 0.33
CA GLY A 7 30.62 -16.39 0.48
C GLY A 7 29.18 -15.86 0.37
N PRO A 8 28.21 -16.72 0.05
CA PRO A 8 26.82 -16.31 -0.17
C PRO A 8 26.30 -15.60 1.10
N ALA A 9 25.75 -14.40 0.92
CA ALA A 9 25.05 -13.70 1.99
C ALA A 9 23.95 -14.62 2.50
N VAL A 10 24.12 -15.11 3.73
CA VAL A 10 23.10 -15.91 4.41
C VAL A 10 21.88 -15.01 4.56
N HIS A 11 20.86 -15.25 3.74
CA HIS A 11 19.53 -14.69 3.94
C HIS A 11 19.05 -15.23 5.29
N THR A 12 19.25 -14.45 6.34
CA THR A 12 18.63 -14.73 7.62
C THR A 12 17.13 -14.54 7.38
N PRO A 13 16.26 -15.51 7.72
CA PRO A 13 14.83 -15.35 7.54
C PRO A 13 14.38 -14.05 8.21
N ASP A 14 13.75 -13.16 7.43
CA ASP A 14 13.24 -11.91 7.98
C ASP A 14 12.22 -12.23 9.07
N ASP A 15 12.39 -11.58 10.23
CA ASP A 15 11.47 -11.72 11.36
C ASP A 15 10.05 -11.33 10.90
N PRO A 16 9.07 -12.26 10.94
CA PRO A 16 7.71 -11.99 10.48
C PRO A 16 7.06 -10.78 11.16
N ALA A 17 7.43 -10.49 12.40
CA ALA A 17 6.95 -9.31 13.11
C ALA A 17 7.49 -8.01 12.48
N LYS A 18 8.77 -7.98 12.10
CA LYS A 18 9.41 -6.83 11.44
C LYS A 18 8.87 -6.62 10.03
N VAL A 19 8.65 -7.72 9.29
CA VAL A 19 8.03 -7.65 7.96
C VAL A 19 6.62 -7.05 8.05
N LYS A 20 5.81 -7.51 9.00
CA LYS A 20 4.47 -6.98 9.21
C LYS A 20 4.49 -5.51 9.60
N ASP A 21 5.44 -5.09 10.43
CA ASP A 21 5.57 -3.69 10.84
C ASP A 21 5.97 -2.79 9.67
N ALA A 22 6.99 -3.18 8.89
CA ALA A 22 7.39 -2.46 7.69
C ALA A 22 6.24 -2.36 6.66
N ALA A 23 5.45 -3.44 6.51
CA ALA A 23 4.31 -3.45 5.60
C ALA A 23 3.17 -2.51 6.05
N LYS A 24 2.96 -2.35 7.36
CA LYS A 24 2.03 -1.35 7.92
C LYS A 24 2.53 0.08 7.68
N GLN A 25 3.83 0.32 7.85
CA GLN A 25 4.42 1.63 7.59
C GLN A 25 4.29 2.02 6.11
N PHE A 26 4.53 1.07 5.19
CA PHE A 26 4.30 1.26 3.76
C PHE A 26 2.85 1.63 3.46
N GLU A 27 1.90 0.87 4.02
CA GLU A 27 0.46 1.13 3.85
C GLU A 27 0.06 2.52 4.35
N ALA A 28 0.59 2.96 5.50
CA ALA A 28 0.34 4.30 6.03
C ALA A 28 0.85 5.40 5.10
N LEU A 29 2.05 5.25 4.52
CA LEU A 29 2.59 6.21 3.55
C LEU A 29 1.77 6.25 2.27
N LEU A 30 1.30 5.09 1.78
CA LEU A 30 0.45 5.00 0.59
C LEU A 30 -0.90 5.70 0.81
N ILE A 31 -1.54 5.45 1.95
CA ILE A 31 -2.80 6.11 2.32
C ILE A 31 -2.57 7.62 2.43
N GLY A 32 -1.47 8.04 3.08
CA GLY A 32 -1.11 9.45 3.18
C GLY A 32 -0.95 10.11 1.81
N GLN A 33 -0.27 9.46 0.87
CA GLN A 33 -0.12 9.96 -0.49
C GLN A 33 -1.45 9.99 -1.26
N MET A 34 -2.32 9.00 -1.04
CA MET A 34 -3.66 8.95 -1.63
C MET A 34 -4.54 10.10 -1.14
N MET A 35 -4.56 10.34 0.18
CA MET A 35 -5.28 11.49 0.78
C MET A 35 -4.71 12.83 0.31
N LYS A 36 -3.38 12.94 0.18
CA LYS A 36 -2.73 14.13 -0.39
C LYS A 36 -3.20 14.37 -1.83
N SER A 37 -3.24 13.34 -2.66
CA SER A 37 -3.73 13.42 -4.04
C SER A 37 -5.22 13.80 -4.09
N MET A 38 -6.05 13.32 -3.16
CA MET A 38 -7.47 13.71 -3.07
C MET A 38 -7.64 15.17 -2.65
N HIS A 39 -6.83 15.66 -1.70
CA HIS A 39 -6.87 17.03 -1.23
C HIS A 39 -6.32 18.02 -2.27
N ASP A 40 -5.22 17.67 -2.94
CA ASP A 40 -4.61 18.53 -3.97
C ASP A 40 -5.40 18.50 -5.29
N ALA A 41 -6.26 17.50 -5.48
CA ALA A 41 -7.14 17.38 -6.62
C ALA A 41 -8.57 17.81 -6.26
N ASP A 42 -8.87 19.08 -6.47
CA ASP A 42 -10.25 19.57 -6.68
C ASP A 42 -10.86 19.03 -8.00
N GLY A 43 -10.42 17.85 -8.43
CA GLY A 43 -10.71 17.21 -9.72
C GLY A 43 -9.69 16.13 -10.11
N GLY A 44 -9.69 14.95 -9.48
CA GLY A 44 -9.15 13.75 -10.14
C GLY A 44 -8.19 12.87 -9.33
N TRP A 45 -8.74 12.09 -8.40
CA TRP A 45 -8.25 10.72 -8.20
C TRP A 45 -8.84 9.84 -9.32
N LEU A 46 -7.99 9.25 -10.15
CA LEU A 46 -8.30 8.37 -11.30
C LEU A 46 -8.99 8.98 -12.54
N GLY A 47 -8.92 10.30 -12.74
CA GLY A 47 -9.15 10.89 -14.07
C GLY A 47 -10.17 12.00 -14.10
N THR A 48 -9.70 13.19 -14.43
CA THR A 48 -10.50 14.30 -14.97
C THR A 48 -11.06 13.91 -16.33
N GLY A 49 -12.37 14.06 -16.50
CA GLY A 49 -13.02 14.03 -17.81
C GLY A 49 -14.54 14.01 -17.65
N ASP A 50 -15.11 15.16 -17.31
CA ASP A 50 -16.48 15.69 -17.54
C ASP A 50 -17.69 14.78 -17.90
N ASP A 51 -17.71 13.49 -17.54
CA ASP A 51 -18.86 12.62 -17.73
C ASP A 51 -19.57 12.39 -16.39
N GLN A 52 -20.87 12.70 -16.31
CA GLN A 52 -21.71 12.44 -15.12
C GLN A 52 -21.63 10.99 -14.60
N SER A 53 -21.24 10.03 -15.44
CA SER A 53 -20.99 8.63 -15.03
C SER A 53 -19.73 8.46 -14.17
N SER A 54 -18.77 9.39 -14.28
CA SER A 54 -17.55 9.42 -13.46
C SER A 54 -17.86 9.78 -12.00
N SER A 55 -18.85 10.66 -11.78
CA SER A 55 -19.27 11.07 -10.44
C SER A 55 -19.83 9.92 -9.60
N SER A 56 -20.71 9.07 -10.15
CA SER A 56 -21.26 7.92 -9.40
C SER A 56 -20.22 6.82 -9.17
N ALA A 57 -19.30 6.60 -10.13
CA ALA A 57 -18.20 5.64 -9.95
C ALA A 57 -17.21 6.13 -8.88
N MET A 58 -16.96 7.44 -8.81
CA MET A 58 -16.14 8.07 -7.78
C MET A 58 -16.77 7.93 -6.39
N GLU A 59 -18.06 8.25 -6.26
CA GLU A 59 -18.79 8.17 -5.00
C GLU A 59 -18.80 6.73 -4.45
N TYR A 60 -19.05 5.75 -5.32
CA TYR A 60 -18.94 4.33 -4.98
C TYR A 60 -17.51 3.92 -4.60
N GLY A 61 -16.50 4.37 -5.34
CA GLY A 61 -15.10 4.11 -5.04
C GLY A 61 -14.68 4.67 -3.67
N GLN A 62 -15.16 5.86 -3.33
CA GLN A 62 -14.92 6.50 -2.04
C GLN A 62 -15.60 5.75 -0.90
N GLU A 63 -16.82 5.26 -1.11
CA GLU A 63 -17.53 4.46 -0.12
C GLU A 63 -16.80 3.13 0.15
N ILE A 64 -16.39 2.40 -0.88
CA ILE A 64 -15.62 1.15 -0.73
C ILE A 64 -14.27 1.41 -0.07
N PHE A 65 -13.60 2.51 -0.40
CA PHE A 65 -12.35 2.92 0.26
C PHE A 65 -12.57 3.18 1.76
N ALA A 66 -13.60 3.95 2.12
CA ALA A 66 -13.95 4.24 3.50
C ALA A 66 -14.34 2.97 4.28
N GLN A 67 -15.11 2.07 3.67
CA GLN A 67 -15.47 0.79 4.26
C GLN A 67 -14.23 -0.08 4.52
N SER A 68 -13.31 -0.16 3.56
CA SER A 68 -12.05 -0.90 3.73
C SER A 68 -11.24 -0.35 4.91
N MET A 69 -11.11 0.97 4.99
CA MET A 69 -10.43 1.67 6.09
C MET A 69 -11.08 1.38 7.45
N ALA A 70 -12.41 1.44 7.53
CA ALA A 70 -13.15 1.20 8.77
C ALA A 70 -13.06 -0.27 9.22
N GLN A 71 -13.09 -1.22 8.29
CA GLN A 71 -13.07 -2.65 8.62
C GLN A 71 -11.67 -3.18 8.96
N ASN A 72 -10.63 -2.66 8.30
CA ASN A 72 -9.27 -3.22 8.40
C ASN A 72 -8.28 -2.29 9.10
N GLY A 73 -8.68 -1.07 9.46
CA GLY A 73 -7.76 -0.04 9.96
C GLY A 73 -6.70 0.37 8.92
N GLY A 74 -7.00 0.18 7.63
CA GLY A 74 -6.04 0.14 6.52
C GLY A 74 -6.70 -0.32 5.22
N LEU A 75 -5.90 -0.50 4.17
CA LEU A 75 -6.32 -1.15 2.92
C LEU A 75 -6.14 -2.68 2.97
N GLY A 76 -5.52 -3.21 4.03
CA GLY A 76 -5.18 -4.63 4.17
C GLY A 76 -3.90 -5.04 3.43
N LEU A 77 -3.18 -4.08 2.85
CA LEU A 77 -1.96 -4.33 2.07
C LEU A 77 -0.83 -4.87 2.94
N ALA A 78 -0.76 -4.45 4.20
CA ALA A 78 0.25 -4.93 5.13
C ALA A 78 0.21 -6.47 5.28
N ASN A 79 -1.00 -7.05 5.32
CA ASN A 79 -1.18 -8.49 5.42
C ASN A 79 -0.85 -9.20 4.09
N LEU A 80 -1.17 -8.58 2.95
CA LEU A 80 -0.86 -9.13 1.63
C LEU A 80 0.66 -9.19 1.41
N VAL A 81 1.37 -8.11 1.72
CA VAL A 81 2.84 -8.02 1.62
C VAL A 81 3.49 -9.03 2.56
N ALA A 82 3.07 -9.11 3.82
CA ALA A 82 3.62 -10.08 4.77
C ALA A 82 3.41 -11.53 4.30
N LYS A 83 2.25 -11.87 3.73
CA LYS A 83 1.98 -13.20 3.16
C LYS A 83 2.81 -13.47 1.89
N GLY A 84 3.08 -12.45 1.08
CA GLY A 84 3.89 -12.57 -0.14
C GLY A 84 5.37 -12.86 0.15
N LEU A 85 5.87 -12.36 1.27
CA LEU A 85 7.26 -12.52 1.73
C LEU A 85 7.49 -13.78 2.57
N GLN A 86 6.43 -14.52 2.91
CA GLN A 86 6.48 -15.81 3.60
C GLN A 86 6.62 -17.01 2.64
N LYS A 87 6.84 -16.77 1.34
CA LYS A 87 6.98 -17.80 0.32
C LYS A 87 8.43 -18.16 0.03
#